data_AF-A0A1B7K525-F1
#
_entry.id   AF-A0A1B7K525-F1
#
_cell.length_a   1.000
_cell.length_b   1.000
_cell.length_c   1.000
_cell.angle_alpha   90.00
_cell.angle_beta   90.00
_cell.angle_gamma   90.00
#
_symmetry.space_group_name_H-M   'P 1'
#
loop_
_entity.id
_entity.type
_entity.pdbx_description
1 polymer ?
#
loop_
_entity_poly.entity_id
_entity_poly.type
_entity_poly.pdbx_seq_one_letter_code
_entity_poly.pdbx_strand_id
1 'polypeptide(L)'
;MKRIKTKLLIVILLALGVFSYQYYTSIGDSDVENAAQLRVTKKIASSSNLVFNDVKITQKSEFKEGVSYRVCGLYRLESNEEYQPFIANIGVQDGKFSEHDQLIVSETPELRLAIENLCQPTDSQK
;
A
#
# COMPACT_ATOMS: atom_id res chain seq x y z
N MET A 1 28.52 -18.44 -38.36
CA MET A 1 28.05 -18.78 -37.00
C MET A 1 28.37 -17.73 -35.92
N LYS A 2 29.58 -17.15 -35.82
CA LYS A 2 29.91 -16.16 -34.75
C LYS A 2 28.96 -14.96 -34.70
N ARG A 3 28.62 -14.36 -35.85
CA ARG A 3 27.72 -13.18 -35.93
C ARG A 3 26.26 -13.46 -35.50
N ILE A 4 25.78 -14.70 -35.61
CA ILE A 4 24.41 -15.07 -35.21
C ILE A 4 24.34 -15.22 -33.68
N LYS A 5 25.37 -15.81 -33.06
CA LYS A 5 25.46 -15.94 -31.59
C LYS A 5 25.54 -14.57 -30.90
N THR A 6 26.27 -13.62 -31.46
CA THR A 6 26.37 -12.26 -30.92
C THR A 6 25.04 -11.50 -31.00
N LYS A 7 24.29 -11.63 -32.10
CA LYS A 7 22.96 -11.02 -32.24
C LYS A 7 21.96 -11.61 -31.25
N LEU A 8 21.98 -12.93 -31.05
CA LEU A 8 21.12 -13.61 -30.07
C LEU A 8 21.42 -13.13 -28.64
N LEU A 9 22.71 -12.95 -28.31
CA LEU A 9 23.13 -12.49 -26.98
C LEU A 9 22.68 -11.04 -26.70
N ILE A 10 22.70 -10.16 -27.71
CA ILE A 10 22.17 -8.79 -27.60
C ILE A 10 20.66 -8.80 -27.38
N VAL A 11 19.92 -9.66 -28.10
CA VAL A 11 18.46 -9.79 -27.92
C VAL A 11 18.12 -10.30 -26.51
N ILE A 12 18.89 -11.26 -25.98
CA ILE A 12 18.72 -11.75 -24.61
C ILE A 12 19.03 -10.65 -23.59
N LEU A 13 20.10 -9.87 -23.78
CA LEU A 13 20.43 -8.74 -22.91
C LEU A 13 19.35 -7.65 -22.91
N LEU A 14 18.79 -7.31 -24.07
CA LEU A 14 17.69 -6.36 -24.18
C LEU A 14 16.41 -6.88 -23.51
N ALA A 15 16.08 -8.17 -23.69
CA ALA A 15 14.96 -8.79 -23.01
C ALA A 15 15.15 -8.75 -21.48
N LEU A 16 16.32 -9.14 -20.97
CA LEU A 16 16.63 -9.08 -19.55
C LEU A 16 16.54 -7.65 -19.00
N GLY A 17 17.04 -6.65 -19.73
CA GLY A 17 16.93 -5.25 -19.32
C GLY A 17 15.49 -4.74 -19.20
N VAL A 18 14.60 -5.12 -20.13
CA VAL A 18 13.19 -4.74 -20.10
C VAL A 18 12.44 -5.47 -18.97
N PHE A 19 12.72 -6.75 -18.74
CA PHE A 19 12.12 -7.51 -17.64
C PHE A 19 12.55 -6.98 -16.26
N SER A 20 13.84 -6.63 -16.09
CA SER A 20 14.32 -6.01 -14.86
C SER A 20 13.68 -4.64 -14.59
N TYR A 21 13.43 -3.85 -15.63
CA TYR A 21 12.76 -2.55 -15.51
C TYR A 21 11.31 -2.70 -15.04
N GLN A 22 10.54 -3.58 -15.68
CA GLN A 22 9.14 -3.83 -15.32
C GLN A 22 8.98 -4.42 -13.91
N TYR A 23 9.89 -5.30 -13.50
CA TYR A 23 9.88 -5.87 -12.15
C TYR A 23 10.18 -4.81 -11.08
N TYR A 24 11.12 -3.90 -11.34
CA TYR A 24 11.47 -2.83 -10.40
C TYR A 24 10.36 -1.79 -10.24
N THR A 25 9.53 -1.57 -11.26
CA THR A 25 8.44 -0.57 -11.22
C THR A 25 7.09 -1.14 -10.77
N SER A 26 6.99 -2.45 -10.51
CA SER A 26 5.73 -3.06 -10.09
C SER A 26 5.54 -2.88 -8.58
N ILE A 27 4.59 -2.04 -8.19
CA ILE A 27 4.13 -1.93 -6.79
C ILE A 27 3.19 -3.10 -6.50
N GLY A 28 3.55 -3.93 -5.51
CA GLY A 28 2.73 -5.04 -5.04
C GLY A 28 1.85 -4.68 -3.83
N ASP A 29 0.97 -5.60 -3.44
CA ASP A 29 0.05 -5.41 -2.31
C ASP A 29 0.81 -5.15 -0.98
N SER A 30 1.93 -5.84 -0.76
CA SER A 30 2.77 -5.60 0.42
C SER A 30 3.39 -4.20 0.44
N ASP A 31 3.75 -3.65 -0.73
CA ASP A 31 4.27 -2.28 -0.81
C ASP A 31 3.18 -1.26 -0.46
N VAL A 32 1.94 -1.53 -0.87
CA VAL A 32 0.76 -0.72 -0.53
C VAL A 32 0.48 -0.77 0.98
N GLU A 33 0.51 -1.95 1.59
CA GLU A 33 0.34 -2.11 3.04
C GLU A 33 1.45 -1.40 3.83
N ASN A 34 2.70 -1.55 3.39
CA ASN A 34 3.86 -0.87 3.99
C ASN A 34 3.75 0.66 3.85
N ALA A 35 3.29 1.16 2.70
CA ALA A 35 3.05 2.58 2.50
C ALA A 35 1.98 3.12 3.46
N ALA A 36 0.91 2.34 3.72
CA ALA A 36 -0.10 2.70 4.70
C ALA A 36 0.46 2.76 6.13
N GLN A 37 1.21 1.74 6.56
CA GLN A 37 1.86 1.72 7.88
C GLN A 37 2.83 2.89 8.06
N LEU A 38 3.62 3.21 7.02
CA LEU A 38 4.55 4.34 7.05
C LEU A 38 3.81 5.67 7.23
N ARG A 39 2.63 5.83 6.63
CA ARG A 39 1.79 7.05 6.80
C ARG A 39 1.25 7.17 8.21
N VAL A 40 0.75 6.08 8.79
CA VAL A 40 0.30 6.06 10.20
C VAL A 40 1.46 6.42 11.12
N THR A 41 2.63 5.82 10.88
CA THR A 41 3.86 6.12 11.63
C THR A 41 4.23 7.59 11.53
N LYS A 42 4.26 8.17 10.32
CA LYS A 42 4.55 9.60 10.13
C LYS A 42 3.55 10.53 10.82
N LYS A 43 2.25 10.17 10.85
CA LYS A 43 1.21 11.00 11.47
C LYS A 43 1.26 10.95 13.01
N ILE A 44 1.42 9.76 13.58
CA ILE A 44 1.26 9.54 15.02
C ILE A 44 2.60 9.62 15.76
N ALA A 45 3.64 9.06 15.16
CA ALA A 45 4.90 8.81 15.81
C ALA A 45 5.99 9.63 15.12
N SER A 46 6.21 10.86 15.59
CA SER A 46 7.53 11.47 15.39
C SER A 46 8.57 10.89 16.37
N SER A 47 8.16 10.09 17.38
CA SER A 47 9.06 9.63 18.46
C SER A 47 8.82 8.24 19.08
N SER A 48 7.79 7.47 18.69
CA SER A 48 7.45 6.19 19.36
C SER A 48 7.25 5.04 18.37
N ASN A 49 7.68 3.83 18.72
CA ASN A 49 7.45 2.65 17.89
C ASN A 49 5.95 2.27 17.88
N LEU A 50 5.44 1.95 16.69
CA LEU A 50 4.08 1.46 16.49
C LEU A 50 4.09 -0.04 16.18
N VAL A 51 3.14 -0.76 16.77
CA VAL A 51 2.84 -2.15 16.44
C VAL A 51 1.58 -2.18 15.59
N PHE A 52 1.68 -2.78 14.42
CA PHE A 52 0.57 -2.94 13.47
C PHE A 52 -0.01 -4.35 13.55
N ASN A 53 -1.33 -4.46 13.36
CA ASN A 53 -2.02 -5.73 13.27
C ASN A 53 -3.16 -5.65 12.23
N ASP A 54 -3.51 -6.78 11.62
CA ASP A 54 -4.63 -6.92 10.68
C ASP A 54 -4.64 -5.89 9.53
N VAL A 55 -3.45 -5.47 9.08
CA VAL A 55 -3.30 -4.55 7.95
C VAL A 55 -3.61 -5.30 6.66
N LYS A 56 -4.60 -4.82 5.91
CA LYS A 56 -5.06 -5.45 4.67
C LYS A 56 -5.68 -4.44 3.72
N ILE A 57 -5.57 -4.72 2.43
CA ILE A 57 -6.30 -4.00 1.39
C ILE A 57 -7.77 -4.46 1.43
N THR A 58 -8.69 -3.53 1.65
CA THR A 58 -10.14 -3.81 1.69
C THR A 58 -10.87 -3.38 0.43
N GLN A 59 -10.31 -2.43 -0.32
CA GLN A 59 -10.87 -1.99 -1.60
C GLN A 59 -9.76 -1.62 -2.57
N LYS A 60 -9.92 -2.00 -3.84
CA LYS A 60 -9.13 -1.54 -4.97
C LYS A 60 -10.04 -0.78 -5.92
N SER A 61 -9.62 0.40 -6.35
CA SER A 61 -10.36 1.23 -7.30
C SER A 61 -9.44 1.71 -8.40
N GLU A 62 -9.77 1.38 -9.65
CA GLU A 62 -8.96 1.73 -10.82
C GLU A 62 -9.56 2.96 -11.51
N PHE A 63 -8.71 3.92 -11.85
CA PHE A 63 -9.07 5.17 -12.52
C PHE A 63 -8.17 5.38 -13.73
N LYS A 64 -8.50 6.36 -14.58
CA LYS A 64 -7.73 6.66 -15.81
C LYS A 64 -6.25 6.95 -15.55
N GLU A 65 -5.94 7.51 -14.38
CA GLU A 65 -4.59 8.01 -14.03
C GLU A 65 -3.85 7.09 -13.04
N GLY A 66 -4.45 5.96 -12.63
CA GLY A 66 -3.81 5.04 -11.68
C GLY A 66 -4.79 4.20 -10.87
N VAL A 67 -4.31 3.67 -9.76
CA VAL A 67 -5.07 2.79 -8.86
C VAL A 67 -5.08 3.39 -7.45
N SER A 68 -6.23 3.41 -6.79
CA SER A 68 -6.34 3.73 -5.36
C SER A 68 -6.67 2.48 -4.57
N TYR A 69 -5.93 2.25 -3.50
CA TYR A 69 -6.12 1.16 -2.57
C TYR A 69 -6.59 1.70 -1.23
N ARG A 70 -7.71 1.20 -0.73
CA ARG A 70 -8.11 1.40 0.66
C ARG A 70 -7.46 0.30 1.49
N VAL A 71 -6.63 0.72 2.43
CA VAL A 71 -5.99 -0.14 3.41
C VAL A 71 -6.63 0.12 4.75
N CYS A 72 -7.06 -0.95 5.41
CA CYS A 72 -7.53 -0.93 6.78
C CYS A 72 -6.57 -1.70 7.65
N GLY A 73 -6.44 -1.30 8.91
CA GLY A 73 -5.67 -2.05 9.87
C GLY A 73 -5.84 -1.50 11.27
N LEU A 74 -5.12 -2.14 12.19
CA LEU A 74 -5.03 -1.76 13.58
C LEU A 74 -3.60 -1.33 13.88
N TYR A 75 -3.45 -0.32 14.74
CA TYR A 75 -2.16 0.11 15.25
C TYR A 75 -2.25 0.32 16.76
N ARG A 76 -1.13 0.16 17.47
CA ARG A 76 -0.99 0.62 18.85
C ARG A 76 0.40 1.18 19.05
N LEU A 77 0.54 2.07 20.02
CA LEU A 77 1.85 2.43 20.56
C LEU A 77 2.38 1.24 21.35
N GLU A 78 3.70 0.97 21.32
CA GLU A 78 4.28 -0.08 22.17
C GLU A 78 3.97 0.11 23.65
N SER A 79 3.84 1.37 24.10
CA SER A 79 3.47 1.75 25.46
C SER A 79 1.98 1.59 25.79
N ASN A 80 1.14 1.25 24.82
CA ASN A 80 -0.30 1.07 25.01
C ASN A 80 -0.71 -0.37 24.70
N GLU A 81 -1.70 -0.87 25.43
CA GLU A 81 -2.25 -2.23 25.22
C GLU A 81 -3.38 -2.23 24.19
N GLU A 82 -4.08 -1.10 24.01
CA GLU A 82 -5.25 -1.04 23.13
C GLU A 82 -4.88 -0.73 21.67
N TYR A 83 -5.42 -1.55 20.76
CA TYR A 83 -5.35 -1.31 19.32
C TYR A 83 -6.40 -0.29 18.88
N GLN A 84 -5.95 0.64 18.04
CA GLN A 84 -6.75 1.69 17.42
C GLN A 84 -6.85 1.41 15.91
N PRO A 85 -8.06 1.45 15.32
CA PRO A 85 -8.21 1.25 13.90
C PRO A 85 -7.75 2.47 13.08
N PHE A 86 -7.30 2.18 11.87
CA PHE A 86 -6.98 3.18 10.86
C PHE A 86 -7.47 2.76 9.48
N ILE A 87 -7.69 3.78 8.64
CA ILE A 87 -7.96 3.63 7.21
C ILE A 87 -7.07 4.59 6.45
N ALA A 88 -6.38 4.07 5.43
CA ALA A 88 -5.51 4.84 4.55
C ALA A 88 -5.91 4.59 3.10
N ASN A 89 -6.08 5.66 2.32
CA ASN A 89 -6.20 5.56 0.88
C ASN A 89 -4.82 5.79 0.24
N ILE A 90 -4.30 4.78 -0.44
CA ILE A 90 -2.99 4.76 -1.10
C ILE A 90 -3.20 4.85 -2.61
N GLY A 91 -2.87 5.99 -3.20
CA GLY A 91 -2.87 6.15 -4.66
C GLY A 91 -1.56 5.64 -5.26
N VAL A 92 -1.63 4.97 -6.41
CA VAL A 92 -0.51 4.52 -7.22
C VAL A 92 -0.69 5.05 -8.65
N GLN A 93 0.26 5.86 -9.11
CA GLN A 93 0.29 6.46 -10.45
C GLN A 93 1.70 6.32 -11.04
N ASP A 94 1.82 5.90 -12.30
CA ASP A 94 3.11 5.70 -12.99
C ASP A 94 4.16 4.89 -12.19
N GLY A 95 3.71 3.87 -11.45
CA GLY A 95 4.59 3.03 -10.62
C GLY A 95 5.12 3.73 -9.36
N LYS A 96 4.49 4.82 -8.92
CA LYS A 96 4.83 5.56 -7.70
C LYS A 96 3.61 5.79 -6.83
N PHE A 97 3.83 5.93 -5.52
CA PHE A 97 2.78 6.35 -4.61
C PHE A 97 2.43 7.83 -4.84
N SER A 98 1.15 8.13 -4.95
CA SER A 98 0.64 9.51 -4.94
C SER A 98 0.84 10.13 -3.56
N GLU A 99 1.02 11.45 -3.51
CA GLU A 99 1.08 12.24 -2.28
C GLU A 99 -0.29 12.77 -1.83
N HIS A 100 -1.32 12.62 -2.67
CA HIS A 100 -2.69 13.03 -2.35
C HIS A 100 -3.33 11.97 -1.43
N ASP A 101 -3.01 12.09 -0.15
CA ASP A 101 -3.20 11.04 0.82
C ASP A 101 -4.35 11.35 1.78
N GLN A 102 -5.21 10.35 2.01
CA GLN A 102 -6.21 10.42 3.06
C GLN A 102 -5.90 9.33 4.10
N LEU A 103 -5.63 9.77 5.32
CA LEU A 103 -5.43 8.90 6.49
C LEU A 103 -6.43 9.34 7.57
N ILE A 104 -7.27 8.41 7.99
CA ILE A 104 -8.18 8.60 9.12
C ILE A 104 -7.77 7.59 10.20
N VAL A 105 -7.57 8.10 11.41
CA VAL A 105 -7.25 7.31 12.61
C VAL A 105 -8.34 7.57 13.64
N SER A 106 -8.60 6.59 14.52
CA SER A 106 -9.64 6.67 15.55
C SER A 106 -9.27 7.60 16.72
N GLU A 107 -9.17 8.89 16.45
CA GLU A 107 -8.96 9.92 17.48
C GLU A 107 -10.20 10.12 18.37
N THR A 108 -11.40 9.76 17.86
CA THR A 108 -12.67 9.84 18.60
C THR A 108 -13.48 8.53 18.47
N PRO A 109 -14.40 8.24 19.41
CA PRO A 109 -15.28 7.07 19.33
C PRO A 109 -16.13 7.02 18.06
N GLU A 110 -16.60 8.17 17.58
CA GLU A 110 -17.39 8.27 16.35
C GLU A 110 -16.55 7.91 15.12
N LEU A 111 -15.30 8.39 15.07
CA LEU A 111 -14.36 8.02 14.01
C LEU A 111 -14.01 6.55 14.08
N ARG A 112 -13.88 5.98 15.29
CA ARG A 112 -13.64 4.54 15.46
C ARG A 112 -14.74 3.70 14.80
N LEU A 113 -16.00 4.00 15.10
CA LEU A 113 -17.15 3.32 14.51
C LEU A 113 -17.23 3.53 12.99
N ALA A 114 -16.93 4.73 12.50
CA ALA A 114 -16.91 5.01 11.07
C ALA A 114 -15.83 4.18 10.35
N ILE A 115 -14.63 4.07 10.92
CA ILE A 115 -13.54 3.26 10.37
C ILE A 115 -13.92 1.78 10.39
N GLU A 116 -14.45 1.27 11.51
CA GLU A 116 -14.91 -0.12 11.62
C GLU A 116 -15.91 -0.47 10.51
N ASN A 117 -16.91 0.40 10.26
CA ASN A 117 -17.90 0.20 9.20
C ASN A 117 -17.28 0.24 7.78
N LEU A 118 -16.33 1.16 7.54
CA LEU A 118 -15.65 1.28 6.24
C LEU A 118 -14.67 0.15 5.95
N CYS A 119 -14.22 -0.56 7.00
CA CYS A 119 -13.26 -1.66 6.93
C CYS A 119 -13.90 -3.04 6.92
N GLN A 120 -15.25 -3.12 6.94
CA GLN A 120 -15.96 -4.37 6.69
C GLN A 120 -15.78 -4.80 5.23
N PRO A 121 -15.58 -6.11 4.97
CA PRO A 121 -15.52 -6.61 3.61
C PRO A 121 -16.85 -6.34 2.89
N THR A 122 -16.77 -5.91 1.63
CA THR A 122 -17.91 -5.51 0.79
C THR A 122 -19.01 -6.58 0.69
N ASP A 123 -18.68 -7.85 0.95
CA ASP A 123 -19.64 -8.97 0.96
C ASP A 123 -20.63 -8.96 2.14
N SER A 124 -20.39 -8.15 3.19
CA SER A 124 -21.27 -8.06 4.37
C SER A 124 -22.40 -7.02 4.25
N GLN A 125 -22.53 -6.34 3.10
CA GLN A 125 -23.57 -5.32 2.86
C GLN A 125 -24.72 -5.80 1.96
N LYS A 126 -24.93 -7.12 1.83
CA LYS A 126 -25.99 -7.69 0.99
C LYS A 126 -27.21 -8.16 1.77
#